data_AF-A0A453SPS5-F1
#
_entry.id   AF-A0A453SPS5-F1
#
_cell.length_a   1.000
_cell.length_b   1.000
_cell.length_c   1.000
_cell.angle_alpha   90.00
_cell.angle_beta   90.00
_cell.angle_gamma   90.00
#
_symmetry.space_group_name_H-M   'P 1'
#
loop_
_entity.id
_entity.type
_entity.pdbx_description
1 polymer ?
#
loop_
_entity_poly.entity_id
_entity_poly.type
_entity_poly.pdbx_seq_one_letter_code
_entity_poly.pdbx_strand_id
1 'polypeptide(L)' 'MTVKSAFFNRTKFVVGNGTTTRFWEDTWLGETPLALQYPSLYNIVQQREAYVATVLQSNPLNIQFRRTLAGNR' A
#
# COMPACT_ATOMS: atom_id res chain seq x y z
N MET A 1 8.59 6.00 20.64
CA MET A 1 7.35 6.15 19.82
C MET A 1 7.44 7.39 18.91
N THR A 2 8.50 7.57 18.12
CA THR A 2 8.75 8.81 17.36
C THR A 2 8.76 8.62 15.84
N VAL A 3 9.09 7.41 15.36
CA VAL A 3 9.19 7.13 13.92
C VAL A 3 7.82 7.14 13.24
N LYS A 4 6.78 6.57 13.88
CA LYS A 4 5.41 6.56 13.34
C LYS A 4 4.91 7.98 13.07
N SER A 5 4.94 8.88 14.08
CA SER A 5 4.48 10.26 13.89
C SER A 5 5.29 11.03 12.85
N ALA A 6 6.61 10.83 12.80
CA ALA A 6 7.44 11.49 11.78
C ALA A 6 7.11 11.02 10.36
N PHE A 7 6.80 9.74 10.20
CA PHE A 7 6.39 9.17 8.92
C PHE A 7 5.03 9.71 8.48
N PHE A 8 4.02 9.67 9.36
CA PHE A 8 2.66 10.15 9.06
C PHE A 8 2.59 11.68 8.86
N ASN A 9 3.45 12.47 9.48
CA ASN A 9 3.47 13.93 9.27
C ASN A 9 4.06 14.38 7.92
N ARG A 10 4.85 13.53 7.26
CA ARG A 10 5.48 13.86 5.97
C ARG A 10 4.80 13.22 4.78
N THR A 11 3.81 12.35 5.00
CA THR A 11 3.07 11.67 3.94
C THR A 11 1.63 12.18 3.89
N LYS A 12 1.25 12.78 2.76
CA LYS A 12 -0.12 13.20 2.50
C LYS A 12 -0.90 11.98 2.01
N PHE A 13 -1.76 11.44 2.87
CA PHE A 13 -2.72 10.41 2.48
C PHE A 13 -3.98 11.10 1.97
N VAL A 14 -4.27 10.98 0.68
CA VAL A 14 -5.57 11.39 0.13
C VAL A 14 -6.36 10.11 -0.12
N VAL A 15 -6.66 9.42 0.97
CA VAL A 15 -7.64 8.32 0.94
C VAL A 15 -8.98 9.00 1.06
N GLY A 16 -9.73 9.09 -0.05
CA GLY A 16 -11.13 9.51 -0.01
C GLY A 16 -11.95 8.48 0.76
N ASN A 17 -12.76 7.69 0.05
CA ASN A 17 -13.37 6.51 0.64
C ASN A 17 -12.48 5.27 0.43
N GLY A 18 -11.74 4.88 1.47
CA GLY A 18 -10.85 3.71 1.45
C GLY A 18 -11.52 2.37 1.15
N THR A 19 -12.86 2.30 1.19
CA THR A 19 -13.63 1.10 0.81
C THR A 19 -13.89 0.99 -0.69
N THR A 20 -13.70 2.07 -1.46
CA THR A 20 -13.85 2.08 -2.92
C THR A 20 -12.52 2.35 -3.63
N THR A 21 -11.51 2.84 -2.91
CA THR A 21 -10.18 3.13 -3.44
C THR A 21 -9.32 1.86 -3.46
N ARG A 22 -8.84 1.47 -4.63
CA ARG A 22 -7.95 0.32 -4.84
C ARG A 22 -6.53 0.66 -4.40
N PHE A 23 -5.92 -0.25 -3.64
CA PHE A 23 -4.63 -0.04 -3.02
C PHE A 23 -3.51 0.16 -4.05
N TRP A 24 -3.53 -0.58 -5.16
CA TRP A 24 -2.45 -0.52 -6.16
C TRP A 24 -2.73 0.46 -7.29
N GLU A 25 -3.97 0.52 -7.76
CA GLU A 25 -4.33 1.17 -9.03
C GLU A 25 -4.72 2.63 -8.87
N ASP A 26 -5.24 3.03 -7.71
CA ASP A 26 -5.69 4.40 -7.50
C ASP A 26 -4.61 5.23 -6.78
N THR A 27 -4.54 6.53 -7.09
CA THR A 27 -3.62 7.45 -6.41
C THR A 27 -4.21 7.88 -5.07
N TRP A 28 -3.86 7.16 -4.02
CA TRP A 28 -4.26 7.51 -2.63
C TRP A 28 -3.07 7.81 -1.72
N LEU A 29 -1.86 7.45 -2.17
CA LEU A 29 -0.59 7.74 -1.51
C LEU A 29 0.35 8.47 -2.47
N GLY A 30 0.75 9.69 -2.12
CA GLY A 30 1.62 10.51 -2.96
C GLY A 30 0.90 11.04 -4.20
N GLU A 31 1.61 11.16 -5.32
CA GLU A 31 1.12 11.79 -6.56
C GLU A 31 0.75 10.78 -7.66
N THR A 32 1.22 9.53 -7.55
CA THR A 32 1.00 8.48 -8.54
C THR A 32 0.56 7.16 -7.88
N PRO A 33 -0.17 6.28 -8.59
CA PRO A 33 -0.55 4.97 -8.06
C PRO A 33 0.66 4.11 -7.69
N LEU A 34 0.50 3.29 -6.64
CA LEU A 34 1.56 2.39 -6.19
C LEU A 34 1.98 1.37 -7.25
N ALA A 35 1.06 0.97 -8.13
CA ALA A 35 1.37 0.09 -9.26
C ALA A 35 2.41 0.69 -10.22
N LEU A 36 2.38 2.02 -10.41
CA LEU A 36 3.32 2.74 -11.27
C LEU A 36 4.64 3.05 -10.56
N GLN A 37 4.58 3.36 -9.26
CA GLN A 37 5.80 3.60 -8.46
C GLN A 37 6.61 2.31 -8.24
N TYR A 38 5.93 1.17 -8.05
CA TYR A 38 6.56 -0.11 -7.70
C TYR A 38 6.09 -1.25 -8.61
N PRO A 39 6.39 -1.21 -9.91
CA PRO A 39 5.91 -2.20 -10.88
C PRO A 39 6.39 -3.62 -10.57
N SER A 40 7.62 -3.78 -10.05
CA SER A 40 8.17 -5.07 -9.63
C SER A 40 7.38 -5.70 -8.47
N LEU A 41 6.94 -4.88 -7.52
CA LEU A 41 6.14 -5.32 -6.38
C LEU A 41 4.72 -5.65 -6.85
N TYR A 42 4.12 -4.78 -7.67
CA TYR A 42 2.81 -5.00 -8.26
C TYR A 42 2.73 -6.31 -9.07
N ASN A 43 3.78 -6.65 -9.81
CA ASN A 43 3.84 -7.89 -10.58
C ASN A 43 3.73 -9.16 -9.73
N ILE A 44 4.19 -9.11 -8.47
CA ILE A 44 4.12 -10.25 -7.56
C ILE A 44 2.92 -10.20 -6.62
N VAL A 45 2.05 -9.19 -6.69
CA VAL A 45 0.81 -9.15 -5.90
C VAL A 45 -0.18 -10.19 -6.42
N GLN A 46 -0.79 -10.94 -5.50
CA GLN A 46 -1.90 -11.84 -5.83
C GLN A 46 -3.23 -11.09 -5.92
N GLN A 47 -3.50 -10.19 -4.97
CA GLN A 47 -4.76 -9.42 -4.90
C GLN A 47 -4.53 -7.97 -5.33
N ARG A 48 -4.59 -7.72 -6.64
CA ARG A 48 -4.38 -6.38 -7.22
C ARG A 48 -5.57 -5.45 -6.97
N GLU A 49 -6.76 -6.02 -6.85
CA GLU A 49 -8.04 -5.32 -6.62
C GLU A 49 -8.32 -5.04 -5.13
N ALA A 50 -7.36 -5.33 -4.23
CA ALA A 50 -7.56 -5.10 -2.81
C ALA A 50 -7.77 -3.61 -2.51
N TYR A 51 -8.76 -3.30 -1.67
CA TYR A 51 -9.06 -1.93 -1.25
C TYR A 51 -8.13 -1.46 -0.13
N VAL A 52 -7.92 -0.14 -0.06
CA VAL A 52 -7.10 0.48 0.99
C VAL A 52 -7.60 0.11 2.39
N ALA A 53 -8.92 0.14 2.61
CA ALA A 53 -9.52 -0.21 3.89
C ALA A 53 -9.22 -1.65 4.31
N THR A 54 -9.29 -2.61 3.38
CA THR A 54 -9.01 -4.03 3.65
C THR A 54 -7.53 -4.28 3.92
N VAL A 55 -6.65 -3.64 3.15
CA VAL A 55 -5.20 -3.82 3.26
C VAL A 55 -4.65 -3.22 4.55
N LEU A 56 -5.13 -2.03 4.93
CA LEU A 56 -4.70 -1.33 6.15
C LEU A 56 -5.41 -1.81 7.43
N GLN A 57 -6.38 -2.72 7.33
CA GLN A 57 -7.15 -3.20 8.47
C GLN A 57 -6.31 -3.97 9.50
N SER A 58 -5.21 -4.60 9.07
CA SER A 58 -4.35 -5.42 9.92
C SER A 58 -2.89 -4.95 9.89
N ASN A 59 -2.16 -5.29 10.96
CA ASN A 59 -0.71 -5.15 11.01
C ASN A 59 -0.08 -6.51 11.40
N PRO A 60 0.63 -7.20 10.49
CA PRO A 60 1.08 -6.74 9.17
C PRO A 60 -0.06 -6.56 8.16
N LEU A 61 0.21 -5.76 7.11
CA LEU A 61 -0.74 -5.44 6.04
C LEU A 61 -1.37 -6.70 5.45
N ASN A 62 -2.67 -6.65 5.17
CA ASN A 62 -3.39 -7.76 4.53
C ASN A 62 -3.12 -7.78 3.02
N ILE A 63 -1.87 -8.07 2.64
CA ILE A 63 -1.43 -8.16 1.24
C ILE A 63 -0.82 -9.53 1.02
N GLN A 64 -1.28 -10.21 -0.03
CA GLN A 64 -0.75 -11.50 -0.45
C GLN A 64 0.15 -11.34 -1.68
N PHE A 65 1.32 -11.94 -1.62
CA PHE A 65 2.30 -11.95 -2.70
C PHE A 65 2.50 -13.38 -3.22
N ARG A 66 2.71 -13.52 -4.52
CA ARG A 66 3.04 -14.77 -5.21
C ARG A 66 4.41 -15.33 -4.80
N ARG A 67 5.27 -14.48 -4.23
CA ARG A 67 6.61 -14.82 -3.77
C ARG A 67 6.85 -14.16 -2.42
N THR A 68 7.63 -14.80 -1.56
CA THR A 68 8.07 -14.21 -0.29
C THR A 68 8.89 -12.96 -0.56
N LEU A 69 8.54 -11.86 0.12
CA LEU A 69 9.36 -10.65 0.16
C LEU A 69 10.58 -10.93 1.05
N ALA A 70 11.60 -11.57 0.48
CA ALA A 70 12.89 -11.75 1.15
C ALA A 70 13.66 -10.43 1.04
N GLY A 71 13.59 -9.60 2.07
CA GLY A 71 14.57 -8.52 2.24
C GLY A 71 15.88 -9.12 2.70
N ASN A 72 16.96 -8.92 1.95
CA ASN A 72 18.31 -9.14 2.49
C ASN A 72 18.49 -8.19 3.68
N ARG A 73 18.54 -8.77 4.88
CA ARG A 73 18.80 -8.09 6.13
C ARG A 73 20.26 -7.66 6.23
#